data_AF-A0A7Y5PMK8-F1
#
_entry.id   AF-A0A7Y5PMK8-F1
#
_cell.length_a   1.000
_cell.length_b   1.000
_cell.length_c   1.000
_cell.angle_alpha   90.00
_cell.angle_beta   90.00
_cell.angle_gamma   90.00
#
_symmetry.space_group_name_H-M   'P 1'
#
loop_
_entity.id
_entity.type
_entity.pdbx_description
1 polymer ?
#
loop_
_entity_poly.entity_id
_entity_poly.type
_entity_poly.pdbx_seq_one_letter_code
_entity_poly.pdbx_strand_id
1 'polypeptide(L)' 'MSDELIAVARLALACLDLTSLNDQDDEAAIDTLCARAAGPAGAPAALCVWPR' A
#
# COMPACT_ATOMS: atom_id res chain seq x y z
N MET A 1 -13.62 2.60 21.60
CA MET A 1 -12.57 3.49 21.05
C MET A 1 -11.51 2.74 20.24
N SER A 2 -10.82 1.71 20.76
CA SER A 2 -9.79 1.01 19.97
C SER A 2 -10.34 0.25 18.74
N ASP A 3 -11.48 -0.43 18.88
CA ASP A 3 -12.06 -1.20 17.77
C ASP A 3 -12.54 -0.31 16.62
N GLU A 4 -13.05 0.88 16.95
CA GLU A 4 -13.45 1.88 15.97
C GLU A 4 -12.25 2.41 15.19
N LEU A 5 -11.12 2.68 15.85
CA LEU A 5 -9.88 3.06 15.18
C LEU A 5 -9.35 1.94 14.26
N ILE A 6 -9.47 0.68 14.68
CA ILE A 6 -9.10 -0.47 13.84
C ILE A 6 -10.01 -0.55 12.60
N ALA A 7 -11.32 -0.36 12.77
CA ALA A 7 -12.26 -0.36 11.65
C ALA A 7 -11.97 0.79 10.66
N VAL A 8 -11.71 1.99 11.17
CA VAL A 8 -11.31 3.15 10.37
C VAL A 8 -10.00 2.88 9.63
N ALA A 9 -8.99 2.31 10.30
CA ALA A 9 -7.71 1.98 9.67
C ALA A 9 -7.86 0.96 8.53
N ARG A 10 -8.72 -0.05 8.70
CA ARG A 10 -9.01 -1.04 7.64
C ARG A 10 -9.71 -0.41 6.44
N LEU A 11 -10.68 0.47 6.70
CA LEU A 11 -11.35 1.23 5.63
C LEU A 11 -10.37 2.14 4.90
N ALA A 12 -9.53 2.88 5.64
CA ALA A 12 -8.52 3.74 5.04
C ALA A 12 -7.53 2.95 4.17
N LEU A 13 -7.09 1.78 4.64
CA LEU A 13 -6.24 0.88 3.86
C LEU A 13 -6.92 0.45 2.55
N ALA A 14 -8.18 0.01 2.60
CA ALA A 14 -8.92 -0.42 1.40
C ALA A 14 -9.19 0.70 0.39
N CYS A 15 -9.01 1.96 0.77
CA CYS A 15 -9.14 3.14 -0.10
C CYS A 15 -7.79 3.77 -0.48
N LEU A 16 -6.67 3.17 -0.06
CA LEU A 16 -5.34 3.73 -0.26
C LEU A 16 -4.75 3.33 -1.62
N ASP A 17 -4.16 4.30 -2.32
CA ASP A 17 -3.19 4.04 -3.38
C ASP A 17 -1.78 4.01 -2.77
N LEU A 18 -1.25 2.81 -2.57
CA LEU A 18 0.08 2.64 -1.97
C LEU A 18 1.14 3.09 -2.98
N THR A 19 1.79 4.20 -2.66
CA THR A 19 2.57 4.96 -3.65
C THR A 19 4.07 4.78 -3.44
N SER A 20 4.80 4.56 -4.53
CA SER A 20 6.26 4.70 -4.61
C SER A 20 6.61 5.42 -5.91
N LEU A 21 7.06 6.67 -5.78
CA LEU A 21 7.39 7.55 -6.89
C LEU A 21 8.81 8.14 -6.70
N ASN A 22 9.75 7.33 -6.21
CA ASN A 22 11.12 7.79 -6.04
C ASN A 22 11.87 7.68 -7.37
N ASP A 23 12.79 8.61 -7.64
CA ASP A 23 13.59 8.60 -8.87
C ASP A 23 14.40 7.30 -9.06
N GLN A 24 14.79 6.68 -7.94
CA GLN A 24 15.66 5.50 -7.90
C GLN A 24 14.89 4.18 -7.73
N ASP A 25 13.55 4.18 -7.81
CA ASP A 25 12.78 2.94 -7.71
C ASP A 25 13.12 2.03 -8.92
N ASP A 26 13.61 0.83 -8.62
CA ASP A 26 13.91 -0.25 -9.57
C ASP A 26 12.92 -1.43 -9.41
N GLU A 27 13.11 -2.50 -10.17
CA GLU A 27 12.25 -3.69 -10.10
C GLU A 27 12.18 -4.28 -8.69
N ALA A 28 13.30 -4.33 -7.96
CA ALA A 28 13.34 -4.86 -6.60
C ALA A 28 12.57 -3.98 -5.60
N ALA A 29 12.60 -2.66 -5.78
CA ALA A 29 11.78 -1.74 -5.02
C ALA A 29 10.28 -1.97 -5.28
N ILE A 30 9.89 -2.20 -6.53
CA ILE A 30 8.49 -2.50 -6.89
C ILE A 30 8.06 -3.87 -6.33
N ASP A 31 8.89 -4.90 -6.41
CA ASP A 31 8.60 -6.21 -5.78
C ASP A 31 8.38 -6.07 -4.27
N THR A 32 9.21 -5.25 -3.62
CA THR A 32 9.06 -4.95 -2.20
C THR A 32 7.75 -4.21 -1.91
N LEU A 33 7.36 -3.25 -2.76
CA LEU A 33 6.09 -2.54 -2.65
C LEU A 33 4.89 -3.49 -2.78
N CYS A 34 4.93 -4.39 -3.77
CA CYS A 34 3.93 -5.43 -3.99
C CYS A 34 3.82 -6.37 -2.78
N ALA A 35 4.95 -6.82 -2.23
CA ALA A 35 4.96 -7.67 -1.04
C ALA A 35 4.33 -6.96 0.18
N ARG A 36 4.58 -5.65 0.36
CA ARG A 36 3.96 -4.84 1.43
C ARG A 36 2.46 -4.69 1.24
N ALA A 37 1.99 -4.58 -0.01
CA ALA A 37 0.57 -4.51 -0.32
C ALA A 37 -0.18 -5.80 0.03
N ALA A 38 0.50 -6.94 0.10
CA ALA A 38 -0.09 -8.23 0.49
C ALA A 38 -0.01 -8.50 2.02
N GLY A 39 0.06 -7.45 2.85
CA GLY A 39 0.20 -7.57 4.30
C GLY A 39 -1.05 -8.13 5.01
N PRO A 40 -0.91 -8.56 6.29
CA PRO A 40 -1.97 -9.21 7.06
C PRO A 40 -3.17 -8.30 7.40
N ALA A 41 -3.04 -6.99 7.20
CA ALA A 41 -4.11 -6.02 7.44
C ALA A 41 -5.13 -5.94 6.28
N GLY A 42 -4.80 -6.53 5.12
CA GLY A 42 -5.56 -6.41 3.87
C GLY A 42 -4.75 -5.69 2.79
N ALA A 43 -5.27 -5.69 1.56
CA ALA A 43 -4.64 -5.01 0.44
C ALA A 43 -5.07 -3.53 0.36
N PRO A 44 -4.19 -2.64 -0.14
CA PRO A 44 -4.58 -1.31 -0.60
C PRO A 44 -5.51 -1.40 -1.83
N ALA A 45 -6.14 -0.29 -2.20
CA ALA A 45 -6.97 -0.20 -3.40
C ALA A 45 -6.13 -0.39 -4.67
N ALA A 46 -4.96 0.25 -4.71
CA ALA A 46 -4.05 0.19 -5.85
C ALA A 46 -2.59 0.42 -5.42
N LEU A 47 -1.69 0.25 -6.39
CA LEU A 47 -0.31 0.74 -6.34
C LEU A 47 -0.16 1.93 -7.29
N CYS A 48 0.55 2.97 -6.86
CA CYS A 48 0.88 4.11 -7.69
C CYS A 48 2.40 4.19 -7.86
N VAL A 49 2.87 3.94 -9.09
CA VAL A 49 4.29 3.83 -9.44
C VAL A 49 4.56 4.54 -10.76
N TRP A 50 5.83 4.86 -11.04
CA TRP A 50 6.21 5.42 -12.33
C TRP A 50 5.97 4.42 -13.48
N PRO A 51 5.53 4.89 -14.66
CA PRO A 51 5.47 4.06 -15.86
C PRO A 51 6.91 3.86 -16.36
N ARG A 52 7.40 2.63 -16.36
CA ARG A 52 8.65 2.25 -17.03
C ARG A 52 8.32 1.29 -18.15
#